data_AF-A0A268KDH8-F1
#
_entry.id   AF-A0A268KDH8-F1
#
_cell.length_a   1.000
_cell.length_b   1.000
_cell.length_c   1.000
_cell.angle_alpha   90.00
_cell.angle_beta   90.00
_cell.angle_gamma   90.00
#
_symmetry.space_group_name_H-M   'P 1'
#
loop_
_entity.id
_entity.type
_entity.pdbx_description
1 polymer ?
#
loop_
_entity_poly.entity_id
_entity_poly.type
_entity_poly.pdbx_seq_one_letter_code
_entity_poly.pdbx_strand_id
1 'polypeptide(L)' 'MTVFNTLAGSLGHGLQIIRAAELTKQGSTVEEIVADLTKYRENMNILVLLNTLENIVKGGRLSKFQGSLAKIL' A
#
# COMPACT_ATOMS: atom_id res chain seq x y z
N MET A 1 -4.70 -7.41 20.47
CA MET A 1 -3.77 -7.43 19.32
C MET A 1 -4.55 -6.96 18.10
N THR A 2 -4.06 -5.93 17.40
CA THR A 2 -4.74 -5.38 16.23
C THR A 2 -3.89 -5.63 14.98
N VAL A 3 -4.50 -6.15 13.92
CA VAL A 3 -3.85 -6.35 12.62
C VAL A 3 -4.39 -5.31 11.66
N PHE A 4 -3.51 -4.50 11.07
CA PHE A 4 -3.90 -3.44 10.15
C PHE A 4 -3.40 -3.75 8.73
N ASN A 5 -4.33 -3.80 7.77
CA ASN A 5 -4.00 -4.00 6.35
C ASN A 5 -3.72 -2.65 5.66
N THR A 6 -2.45 -2.41 5.37
CA THR A 6 -1.97 -1.16 4.73
C THR A 6 -2.44 -0.94 3.29
N LEU A 7 -2.91 -1.99 2.59
CA LEU A 7 -3.20 -1.97 1.14
C LEU A 7 -2.03 -1.44 0.28
N ALA A 8 -0.80 -1.56 0.77
CA ALA A 8 0.39 -1.01 0.14
C ALA A 8 1.55 -2.01 0.15
N GLY A 9 2.56 -1.75 -0.69
CA GLY A 9 3.84 -2.46 -0.71
C GLY A 9 5.02 -1.49 -0.67
N SER A 10 6.22 -2.01 -0.36
CA SER A 10 7.46 -1.23 -0.30
C SER A 10 7.32 0.05 0.55
N LEU A 11 7.72 1.21 0.03
CA LEU A 11 7.64 2.50 0.73
C LEU A 11 6.23 2.84 1.19
N GLY A 12 5.19 2.47 0.44
CA GLY A 12 3.81 2.74 0.85
C GLY A 12 3.40 2.03 2.15
N HIS A 13 3.95 0.83 2.38
CA HIS A 13 3.80 0.10 3.64
C HIS A 13 4.67 0.72 4.74
N GLY A 14 5.94 1.02 4.43
CA GLY A 14 6.89 1.61 5.38
C GLY A 14 6.45 2.96 5.93
N LEU A 15 5.90 3.83 5.09
CA LEU A 15 5.40 5.15 5.50
C LEU A 15 4.26 5.03 6.53
N GLN A 16 3.37 4.06 6.39
CA GLN A 16 2.31 3.79 7.37
C GLN A 16 2.90 3.28 8.70
N ILE A 17 3.96 2.48 8.67
CA ILE A 17 4.67 2.05 9.90
C ILE A 17 5.32 3.24 10.60
N ILE A 18 6.01 4.12 9.84
CA ILE A 18 6.64 5.32 10.39
C ILE A 18 5.59 6.21 11.08
N ARG A 19 4.46 6.44 10.40
CA ARG A 19 3.33 7.21 10.95
C ARG A 19 2.80 6.58 12.25
N ALA A 20 2.63 5.26 12.29
CA ALA A 20 2.19 4.54 13.48
C ALA A 20 3.17 4.72 14.66
N ALA A 21 4.48 4.64 14.38
CA ALA A 21 5.53 4.82 15.38
C ALA A 21 5.57 6.27 15.91
N GLU A 22 5.36 7.27 15.05
CA GLU A 22 5.28 8.68 15.45
C GLU A 22 4.11 8.92 16.41
N LEU A 23 2.91 8.43 16.07
CA LEU A 23 1.71 8.55 16.92
C LEU A 23 1.88 7.80 18.24
N THR A 24 2.51 6.62 18.20
CA THR A 24 2.83 5.85 19.41
C THR A 24 3.74 6.66 20.34
N LYS A 25 4.77 7.34 19.81
CA LYS A 25 5.65 8.22 20.60
C LYS A 25 4.93 9.44 21.17
N GLN A 26 3.83 9.87 20.55
CA GLN A 26 2.99 10.97 21.02
C GLN A 26 1.96 10.52 22.08
N GLY A 27 1.91 9.22 22.40
CA GLY A 27 1.01 8.67 23.41
C GLY A 27 -0.39 8.37 22.89
N SER A 28 -0.61 8.35 21.57
CA SER A 28 -1.90 7.99 20.98
C SER A 28 -2.30 6.55 21.32
N THR A 29 -3.59 6.32 21.48
CA THR A 29 -4.14 4.98 21.68
C THR A 29 -4.11 4.16 20.40
N VAL A 30 -4.28 2.85 20.51
CA VAL A 30 -4.33 1.96 19.33
C VAL A 30 -5.51 2.33 18.42
N GLU A 31 -6.65 2.72 19.00
CA GLU A 31 -7.85 3.12 18.27
C GLU A 31 -7.61 4.40 17.46
N GLU A 32 -6.93 5.39 18.06
CA GLU A 32 -6.55 6.63 17.39
C GLU A 32 -5.56 6.38 16.25
N ILE A 33 -4.56 5.53 16.49
CA ILE A 33 -3.57 5.16 15.47
C ILE A 33 -4.26 4.48 14.28
N VAL A 34 -5.16 3.52 14.51
CA VAL A 34 -5.89 2.85 13.42
C VAL A 34 -6.78 3.82 12.65
N ALA A 35 -7.43 4.76 13.32
CA ALA A 35 -8.24 5.79 12.68
C ALA A 35 -7.39 6.72 11.80
N ASP A 36 -6.22 7.16 12.29
CA ASP A 36 -5.28 7.98 11.51
C ASP A 36 -4.73 7.22 10.31
N LEU A 37 -4.25 5.99 10.50
CA LEU A 37 -3.71 5.16 9.42
C LEU A 37 -4.77 4.82 8.35
N THR A 38 -6.04 4.69 8.74
CA THR A 38 -7.14 4.50 7.79
C THR A 38 -7.27 5.69 6.85
N LYS A 39 -7.28 6.92 7.40
CA LYS A 39 -7.30 8.15 6.61
C LYS A 39 -6.02 8.33 5.81
N TYR A 40 -4.87 8.02 6.41
CA TYR A 40 -3.57 8.10 5.74
C TYR A 40 -3.57 7.23 4.49
N ARG A 41 -3.96 5.94 4.63
CA ARG A 41 -4.11 4.98 3.53
C ARG A 41 -5.08 5.44 2.44
N GLU A 42 -6.23 6.02 2.81
CA GLU A 42 -7.23 6.52 1.85
C GLU A 42 -6.72 7.68 0.98
N ASN A 43 -5.75 8.44 1.47
CA ASN A 43 -5.15 9.57 0.75
C ASN A 43 -3.83 9.23 0.06
N MET A 44 -3.35 7.98 0.15
CA MET A 44 -2.11 7.55 -0.49
C MET A 44 -2.33 7.23 -1.96
N ASN A 45 -1.53 7.85 -2.83
CA ASN A 45 -1.38 7.47 -4.23
C ASN A 45 -0.06 6.72 -4.42
N ILE A 46 -0.14 5.50 -4.95
CA ILE A 46 1.03 4.66 -5.22
C ILE A 46 1.18 4.50 -6.73
N LEU A 47 2.13 5.23 -7.30
CA LEU A 47 2.48 5.16 -8.72
C LEU A 47 3.74 4.32 -8.88
N VAL A 48 3.67 3.29 -9.71
CA VAL A 48 4.78 2.38 -9.99
C VAL A 48 5.07 2.39 -11.48
N LEU A 49 6.32 2.71 -11.83
CA LEU A 49 6.81 2.63 -13.20
C LEU A 49 7.48 1.27 -13.41
N LEU A 50 7.06 0.56 -14.46
CA LEU A 50 7.61 -0.73 -14.84
C LEU A 50 8.03 -0.68 -16.31
N ASN A 51 9.20 -1.24 -16.63
CA ASN A 51 9.64 -1.37 -18.02
C ASN A 51 8.77 -2.38 -18.79
N THR A 52 8.35 -3.47 -18.13
CA THR A 52 7.41 -4.45 -18.68
C THR A 52 6.48 -4.98 -17.59
N LEU A 53 5.31 -5.52 -18.00
CA LEU A 53 4.33 -6.13 -17.10
C LEU A 53 4.54 -7.65 -16.89
N GLU A 54 5.60 -8.22 -17.44
CA GLU A 54 5.79 -9.67 -17.48
C GLU A 54 5.83 -10.29 -16.07
N ASN A 55 6.62 -9.68 -15.18
CA ASN A 55 6.80 -10.20 -13.82
C ASN A 55 5.55 -10.04 -12.95
N ILE A 56 4.82 -8.94 -13.09
CA ILE A 56 3.60 -8.71 -12.29
C ILE A 56 2.46 -9.66 -12.72
N VAL A 57 2.41 -10.03 -14.01
CA VAL A 57 1.48 -11.03 -14.55
C VAL A 57 1.89 -12.45 -14.15
N LYS A 58 3.16 -12.84 -14.34
CA LYS A 58 3.67 -14.17 -13.92
C LYS A 58 3.51 -14.37 -12.41
N GLY A 59 3.66 -13.31 -11.64
CA GLY A 59 3.42 -13.32 -10.20
C GLY A 59 1.93 -13.38 -9.81
N GLY A 60 0.98 -13.19 -10.74
CA GLY A 60 -0.45 -13.17 -10.42
C GLY A 60 -0.92 -11.94 -9.66
N ARG A 61 -0.11 -10.87 -9.61
CA ARG A 61 -0.45 -9.58 -8.98
C ARG A 61 -1.16 -8.63 -9.95
N LEU A 62 -1.20 -8.99 -11.23
CA LEU A 62 -2.03 -8.39 -12.27
C LEU A 62 -2.68 -9.51 -13.07
N SER A 63 -3.98 -9.39 -13.37
CA SER A 63 -4.67 -10.42 -14.17
C SER A 63 -4.10 -10.48 -15.59
N LYS A 64 -4.10 -11.67 -16.19
CA LYS A 64 -3.59 -11.87 -17.56
C LYS A 64 -4.33 -10.99 -18.58
N PHE A 65 -5.64 -10.80 -18.41
CA PHE A 65 -6.46 -9.95 -19.27
C PHE A 65 -6.04 -8.47 -19.19
N GLN A 66 -5.84 -7.94 -17.98
CA GLN A 66 -5.35 -6.57 -17.78
C GLN A 66 -3.93 -6.38 -18.33
N GLY A 67 -3.06 -7.40 -18.18
CA GLY A 67 -1.71 -7.38 -18.74
C GLY A 67 -1.67 -7.35 -20.27
N SER A 68 -2.63 -7.99 -20.95
CA SER A 68 -2.72 -7.99 -22.41
C SER A 68 -3.22 -6.66 -22.99
N LEU A 69 -4.21 -6.01 -22.35
CA LEU A 69 -4.71 -4.71 -22.81
C LEU A 69 -3.62 -3.62 -22.77
N ALA A 70 -2.76 -3.64 -21.75
CA ALA A 70 -1.66 -2.70 -21.61
C ALA A 70 -0.49 -2.93 -22.59
N LYS A 71 -0.48 -4.03 -23.35
CA LYS A 71 0.50 -4.26 -24.44
C LYS A 71 -0.02 -3.81 -25.82
N ILE A 72 -1.34 -3.65 -25.95
CA ILE A 72 -2.00 -3.26 -27.22
C ILE A 72 -2.08 -1.74 -27.34
N LEU A 73 -2.22 -1.04 -26.21
CA LEU A 73 -2.03 0.41 -26.07
C LEU A 73 -0.53 0.74 -26.02
#